data_AF-A0A6N8YZB2-F1
#
_entry.id   AF-A0A6N8YZB2-F1
#
_cell.length_a   1.000
_cell.length_b   1.000
_cell.length_c   1.000
_cell.angle_alpha   90.00
_cell.angle_beta   90.00
_cell.angle_gamma   90.00
#
_symmetry.space_group_name_H-M   'P 1'
#
loop_
_entity.id
_entity.type
_entity.pdbx_description
1 polymer ?
#
loop_
_entity_poly.entity_id
_entity_poly.type
_entity_poly.pdbx_seq_one_letter_code
_entity_poly.pdbx_strand_id
1 'polypeptide(L)'
;MTNFPDWTISQEREMRLGEGLDTASGVLHEVDIVAQTSDLVAVLEIKNRLGNPPEKNDAIVFFAKILDYLALNPTLLMREVVPAFMSNSSFDESGLAACLGLGIHPIAPGLRPLPVLVDSARIMDIEMQKGIPIADEVAEQLEDFVARLNNLSIELNETWLTNRCGFRSEDTIVLKAVGGLSTLALSRELRQINGDCKELLEEFRKVEARSLI
;
A
#
# COMPACT_ATOMS: atom_id res chain seq x y z
N MET A 1 -20.40 -11.19 -6.07
CA MET A 1 -20.34 -10.60 -4.73
C MET A 1 -19.58 -11.56 -3.85
N THR A 2 -18.29 -11.33 -3.66
CA THR A 2 -17.50 -12.08 -2.68
C THR A 2 -17.85 -11.55 -1.29
N ASN A 3 -18.57 -12.35 -0.51
CA ASN A 3 -18.71 -12.10 0.92
C ASN A 3 -17.31 -12.26 1.51
N PHE A 4 -16.77 -11.18 2.08
CA PHE A 4 -15.58 -11.20 2.91
C PHE A 4 -16.07 -11.22 4.37
N PRO A 5 -16.44 -12.39 4.92
CA PRO A 5 -17.18 -12.48 6.19
C PRO A 5 -16.45 -11.86 7.39
N ASP A 6 -15.13 -11.70 7.29
CA ASP A 6 -14.28 -11.20 8.38
C ASP A 6 -13.96 -9.71 8.29
N TRP A 7 -14.43 -9.02 7.24
CA TRP A 7 -14.14 -7.60 7.03
C TRP A 7 -15.30 -6.71 7.49
N THR A 8 -14.98 -5.79 8.39
CA THR A 8 -15.84 -4.66 8.72
C THR A 8 -15.31 -3.43 7.99
N ILE A 9 -16.11 -2.85 7.09
CA ILE A 9 -15.76 -1.64 6.32
C ILE A 9 -16.67 -0.50 6.77
N SER A 10 -16.09 0.63 7.13
CA SER A 10 -16.82 1.83 7.52
C SER A 10 -16.26 3.05 6.80
N GLN A 11 -17.14 3.87 6.23
CA GLN A 11 -16.83 5.27 5.91
C GLN A 11 -16.85 6.01 7.25
N GLU A 12 -15.83 6.81 7.59
CA GLU A 12 -15.61 7.27 8.98
C GLU A 12 -16.63 8.31 9.49
N ARG A 13 -17.87 7.87 9.69
CA ARG A 13 -18.90 8.51 10.52
C ARG A 13 -19.55 7.56 11.52
N GLU A 14 -19.43 6.24 11.36
CA GLU A 14 -20.27 5.28 12.11
C GLU A 14 -19.52 4.48 13.19
N MET A 15 -18.18 4.50 13.24
CA MET A 15 -17.44 3.81 14.31
C MET A 15 -17.18 4.65 15.57
N ARG A 16 -17.56 5.94 15.59
CA ARG A 16 -17.37 6.87 16.73
C ARG A 16 -15.93 7.00 17.26
N LEU A 17 -14.94 6.49 16.53
CA LEU A 17 -13.53 6.50 16.96
C LEU A 17 -12.92 7.91 16.92
N GLY A 18 -13.56 8.83 16.18
CA GLY A 18 -13.19 10.24 16.06
C GLY A 18 -14.10 11.24 16.81
N GLU A 19 -15.11 10.77 17.55
CA GLU A 19 -16.14 11.63 18.13
C GLU A 19 -15.59 12.42 19.34
N GLY A 20 -15.50 13.75 19.23
CA GLY A 20 -15.12 14.65 20.33
C GLY A 20 -13.63 15.03 20.41
N LEU A 21 -12.87 14.90 19.32
CA LEU A 21 -11.41 15.08 19.33
C LEU A 21 -10.96 16.53 19.05
N ASP A 22 -10.19 17.08 19.98
CA ASP A 22 -9.14 18.05 19.66
C ASP A 22 -7.91 17.23 19.22
N THR A 23 -7.60 17.22 17.92
CA THR A 23 -6.38 16.55 17.42
C THR A 23 -5.13 17.22 17.97
N ALA A 24 -3.96 16.56 17.93
CA ALA A 24 -2.70 17.21 18.32
C ALA A 24 -2.38 18.45 17.45
N SER A 25 -2.99 18.57 16.27
CA SER A 25 -2.94 19.74 15.40
C SER A 25 -4.00 20.81 15.69
N GLY A 26 -5.00 20.54 16.53
CA GLY A 26 -6.15 21.41 16.79
C GLY A 26 -7.16 21.49 15.63
N VAL A 27 -7.05 20.59 14.64
CA VAL A 27 -7.92 20.52 13.45
C VAL A 27 -8.51 19.12 13.32
N LEU A 28 -9.84 19.00 13.23
CA LEU A 28 -10.50 17.72 12.96
C LEU A 28 -9.94 17.07 11.69
N HIS A 29 -9.31 15.92 11.85
CA HIS A 29 -8.79 15.09 10.77
C HIS A 29 -9.79 13.95 10.50
N GLU A 30 -10.32 13.88 9.28
CA GLU A 30 -11.21 12.80 8.83
C GLU A 30 -10.42 11.86 7.90
N VAL A 31 -10.52 10.55 8.13
CA VAL A 31 -10.07 9.49 7.22
C VAL A 31 -11.27 9.03 6.40
N ASP A 32 -11.08 8.79 5.10
CA ASP A 32 -12.21 8.47 4.23
C ASP A 32 -12.81 7.08 4.51
N ILE A 33 -11.96 6.05 4.69
CA ILE A 33 -12.41 4.67 4.93
C ILE A 33 -11.50 3.98 5.95
N VAL A 34 -12.12 3.23 6.87
CA VAL A 34 -11.43 2.24 7.71
C VAL A 34 -12.01 0.86 7.42
N ALA A 35 -11.15 -0.11 7.14
CA ALA A 35 -11.52 -1.50 6.93
C ALA A 35 -10.72 -2.38 7.89
N GLN A 36 -11.36 -3.28 8.63
CA GLN A 36 -10.69 -4.07 9.65
C GLN A 36 -11.13 -5.54 9.67
N THR A 37 -10.22 -6.39 10.14
CA THR A 37 -10.43 -7.78 10.53
C THR A 37 -9.96 -7.97 11.99
N SER A 38 -9.89 -9.22 12.46
CA SER A 38 -9.29 -9.55 13.77
C SER A 38 -7.83 -9.12 13.88
N ASP A 39 -7.09 -9.20 12.78
CA ASP A 39 -5.62 -9.12 12.78
C ASP A 39 -5.10 -7.89 12.04
N LEU A 40 -5.96 -7.17 11.31
CA LEU A 40 -5.55 -6.06 10.44
C LEU A 40 -6.53 -4.89 10.49
N VAL A 41 -5.99 -3.67 10.37
CA VAL A 41 -6.72 -2.42 10.23
C VAL A 41 -6.12 -1.65 9.05
N ALA A 42 -6.87 -1.55 7.96
CA ALA A 42 -6.53 -0.70 6.82
C ALA A 42 -7.19 0.67 6.99
N VAL A 43 -6.37 1.72 6.85
CA VAL A 43 -6.79 3.12 6.95
C VAL A 43 -6.56 3.75 5.58
N LEU A 44 -7.61 4.25 4.93
CA LEU A 44 -7.56 4.67 3.53
C LEU A 44 -7.94 6.15 3.39
N GLU A 45 -7.08 6.90 2.68
CA GLU A 45 -7.39 8.24 2.15
C GLU A 45 -7.62 8.13 0.65
N ILE A 46 -8.65 8.83 0.15
CA ILE A 46 -9.06 8.86 -1.25
C ILE A 46 -9.03 10.30 -1.76
N LYS A 47 -8.21 10.56 -2.79
CA LYS A 47 -8.19 11.84 -3.50
C LYS A 47 -8.68 11.68 -4.93
N ASN A 48 -9.88 12.21 -5.19
CA ASN A 48 -10.41 12.39 -6.53
C ASN A 48 -10.09 13.82 -7.03
N ARG A 49 -8.96 13.99 -7.72
CA ARG A 49 -8.52 15.29 -8.27
C ARG A 49 -8.07 15.12 -9.73
N LEU A 50 -9.00 15.31 -10.66
CA LEU A 50 -8.71 15.26 -12.09
C LEU A 50 -7.63 16.30 -12.46
N GLY A 51 -6.52 15.83 -13.02
CA GLY A 51 -5.43 16.70 -13.49
C GLY A 51 -4.55 17.31 -12.40
N ASN A 52 -4.76 16.97 -11.13
CA ASN A 52 -3.92 17.45 -10.02
C ASN A 52 -3.37 16.24 -9.23
N PRO A 53 -2.13 15.81 -9.51
CA PRO A 53 -1.44 14.75 -8.78
C PRO A 53 -1.41 14.97 -7.27
N PRO A 54 -1.55 13.93 -6.43
CA PRO A 54 -1.22 14.03 -5.02
C PRO A 54 0.26 14.37 -4.84
N GLU A 55 0.54 15.34 -3.96
CA GLU A 55 1.89 15.84 -3.70
C GLU A 55 2.43 15.32 -2.35
N LYS A 56 3.71 15.57 -2.08
CA LYS A 56 4.36 15.26 -0.78
C LYS A 56 3.55 15.72 0.43
N ASN A 57 2.95 16.90 0.39
CA ASN A 57 2.19 17.43 1.52
C ASN A 57 0.90 16.63 1.77
N ASP A 58 0.24 16.12 0.73
CA ASP A 58 -0.95 15.27 0.91
C ASP A 58 -0.60 13.99 1.68
N ALA A 59 0.54 13.35 1.36
CA ALA A 59 1.02 12.15 2.05
C ALA A 59 1.41 12.42 3.51
N ILE A 60 2.07 13.56 3.79
CA ILE A 60 2.45 13.97 5.15
C ILE A 60 1.22 14.25 6.00
N VAL A 61 0.25 14.99 5.45
CA VAL A 61 -1.00 15.28 6.15
C VAL A 61 -1.71 13.98 6.47
N PHE A 62 -1.85 13.06 5.51
CA PHE A 62 -2.48 11.77 5.74
C PHE A 62 -1.76 10.98 6.85
N PHE A 63 -0.43 10.89 6.82
CA PHE A 63 0.34 10.22 7.87
C PHE A 63 0.11 10.84 9.25
N ALA A 64 0.04 12.17 9.34
CA ALA A 64 -0.29 12.86 10.59
C ALA A 64 -1.67 12.45 11.13
N LYS A 65 -2.69 12.35 10.25
CA LYS A 65 -4.02 11.85 10.64
C LYS A 65 -3.94 10.45 11.26
N ILE A 66 -3.13 9.57 10.68
CA ILE A 66 -2.94 8.20 11.17
C ILE A 66 -2.27 8.20 12.54
N LEU A 67 -1.25 9.04 12.75
CA LEU A 67 -0.61 9.15 14.07
C LEU A 67 -1.57 9.68 15.12
N ASP A 68 -2.39 10.69 14.80
CA ASP A 68 -3.46 11.16 15.70
C ASP A 68 -4.41 10.02 16.05
N TYR A 69 -4.86 9.27 15.03
CA TYR A 69 -5.77 8.14 15.20
C TYR A 69 -5.18 7.03 16.08
N LEU A 70 -3.91 6.70 15.90
CA LEU A 70 -3.19 5.69 16.69
C LEU A 70 -2.87 6.18 18.11
N ALA A 71 -2.59 7.46 18.31
CA ALA A 71 -2.37 8.02 19.63
C ALA A 71 -3.63 7.97 20.49
N LEU A 72 -4.81 8.09 19.85
CA LEU A 72 -6.11 8.04 20.51
C LEU A 72 -6.61 6.62 20.72
N ASN A 73 -6.20 5.69 19.86
CA ASN A 73 -6.58 4.28 19.94
C ASN A 73 -5.33 3.38 19.90
N PRO A 74 -4.43 3.43 20.90
CA PRO A 74 -3.15 2.71 20.83
C PRO A 74 -3.31 1.20 20.69
N THR A 75 -4.40 0.62 21.19
CA THR A 75 -4.70 -0.81 21.06
C THR A 75 -4.80 -1.28 19.62
N LEU A 76 -4.99 -0.39 18.64
CA LEU A 76 -4.95 -0.75 17.21
C LEU A 76 -3.57 -1.24 16.77
N LEU A 77 -2.50 -0.82 17.44
CA LEU A 77 -1.13 -1.30 17.20
C LEU A 77 -0.88 -2.73 17.73
N MET A 78 -1.87 -3.35 18.36
CA MET A 78 -1.86 -4.80 18.63
C MET A 78 -2.17 -5.63 17.38
N ARG A 79 -2.56 -4.97 16.28
CA ARG A 79 -2.89 -5.53 14.97
C ARG A 79 -1.96 -4.96 13.91
N GLU A 80 -2.00 -5.53 12.71
CA GLU A 80 -1.35 -4.94 11.56
C GLU A 80 -2.10 -3.68 11.13
N VAL A 81 -1.42 -2.53 11.04
CA VAL A 81 -2.02 -1.28 10.56
C VAL A 81 -1.45 -0.94 9.18
N VAL A 82 -2.35 -0.80 8.19
CA VAL A 82 -2.00 -0.65 6.78
C VAL A 82 -2.56 0.67 6.24
N PRO A 83 -1.74 1.72 6.18
CA PRO A 83 -2.11 2.97 5.51
C PRO A 83 -2.16 2.79 3.99
N ALA A 84 -3.25 3.23 3.35
CA ALA A 84 -3.37 3.26 1.90
C ALA A 84 -3.80 4.64 1.42
N PHE A 85 -3.14 5.15 0.38
CA PHE A 85 -3.51 6.40 -0.28
C PHE A 85 -3.94 6.09 -1.70
N MET A 86 -5.21 6.32 -1.99
CA MET A 86 -5.81 6.09 -3.29
C MET A 86 -6.05 7.39 -4.03
N SER A 87 -5.66 7.44 -5.30
CA SER A 87 -5.99 8.55 -6.18
C SER A 87 -6.44 8.08 -7.55
N ASN A 88 -7.25 8.90 -8.21
CA ASN A 88 -7.62 8.71 -9.61
C ASN A 88 -6.63 9.35 -10.60
N SER A 89 -5.63 10.08 -10.11
CA SER A 89 -4.52 10.61 -10.89
C SER A 89 -3.20 9.93 -10.48
N SER A 90 -2.19 10.02 -11.34
CA SER A 90 -0.85 9.57 -10.97
C SER A 90 -0.28 10.47 -9.87
N PHE A 91 0.46 9.89 -8.93
CA PHE A 91 1.27 10.66 -7.98
C PHE A 91 2.35 11.47 -8.71
N ASP A 92 2.74 12.62 -8.16
CA ASP A 92 4.00 13.25 -8.54
C ASP A 92 5.18 12.43 -7.98
N GLU A 93 6.42 12.81 -8.33
CA GLU A 93 7.60 12.08 -7.87
C GLU A 93 7.78 12.20 -6.34
N SER A 94 7.52 13.39 -5.80
CA SER A 94 7.74 13.71 -4.39
C SER A 94 6.69 13.10 -3.46
N GLY A 95 5.43 13.06 -3.89
CA GLY A 95 4.30 12.45 -3.22
C GLY A 95 4.40 10.93 -3.19
N LEU A 96 4.83 10.31 -4.29
CA LEU A 96 5.09 8.88 -4.28
C LEU A 96 6.23 8.53 -3.32
N ALA A 97 7.35 9.26 -3.38
CA ALA A 97 8.47 9.06 -2.47
C ALA A 97 8.08 9.28 -1.00
N ALA A 98 7.22 10.27 -0.72
CA ALA A 98 6.69 10.51 0.61
C ALA A 98 5.82 9.34 1.10
N CYS A 99 4.93 8.80 0.25
CA CYS A 99 4.12 7.63 0.61
C CYS A 99 5.02 6.46 1.04
N LEU A 100 6.03 6.13 0.22
CA LEU A 100 6.94 5.02 0.51
C LEU A 100 7.74 5.24 1.80
N GLY A 101 8.29 6.44 2.00
CA GLY A 101 9.04 6.77 3.22
C GLY A 101 8.19 6.80 4.50
N LEU A 102 6.89 7.00 4.36
CA LEU A 102 5.93 7.01 5.47
C LEU A 102 5.23 5.66 5.68
N GLY A 103 5.55 4.65 4.88
CA GLY A 103 4.91 3.33 4.97
C GLY A 103 3.45 3.33 4.49
N ILE A 104 3.11 4.27 3.60
CA ILE A 104 1.80 4.37 2.99
C ILE A 104 1.81 3.65 1.65
N HIS A 105 0.84 2.75 1.44
CA HIS A 105 0.65 2.06 0.17
C HIS A 105 -0.03 2.96 -0.86
N PRO A 106 0.67 3.41 -1.91
CA PRO A 106 0.10 4.27 -2.93
C PRO A 106 -0.69 3.45 -3.95
N ILE A 107 -1.88 3.92 -4.31
CA ILE A 107 -2.79 3.28 -5.28
C ILE A 107 -3.24 4.33 -6.28
N ALA A 108 -2.95 4.12 -7.56
CA ALA A 108 -3.33 5.02 -8.65
C ALA A 108 -3.43 4.26 -9.98
N PRO A 109 -3.96 4.86 -11.06
CA PRO A 109 -3.92 4.24 -12.37
C PRO A 109 -2.50 3.85 -12.78
N GLY A 110 -2.29 2.56 -13.09
CA GLY A 110 -0.98 2.00 -13.42
C GLY A 110 -0.03 1.81 -12.23
N LEU A 111 -0.49 2.07 -11.01
CA LEU A 111 0.29 1.92 -9.77
C LEU A 111 -0.46 1.02 -8.78
N ARG A 112 -0.05 -0.24 -8.72
CA ARG A 112 -0.49 -1.24 -7.76
C ARG A 112 0.37 -1.12 -6.48
N PRO A 113 -0.24 -1.30 -5.31
CA PRO A 113 0.51 -1.35 -4.07
C PRO A 113 1.34 -2.66 -4.01
N LEU A 114 2.44 -2.63 -3.26
CA LEU A 114 3.40 -3.73 -3.18
C LEU A 114 2.77 -5.12 -2.90
N PRO A 115 1.82 -5.28 -1.96
CA PRO A 115 1.21 -6.59 -1.73
C PRO A 115 0.50 -7.18 -2.95
N VAL A 116 -0.09 -6.34 -3.80
CA VAL A 116 -0.76 -6.77 -5.04
C VAL A 116 0.26 -7.19 -6.11
N LEU A 117 1.43 -6.53 -6.14
CA LEU A 117 2.53 -6.94 -7.02
C LEU A 117 3.08 -8.31 -6.61
N VAL A 118 3.25 -8.54 -5.30
CA VAL A 118 3.69 -9.83 -4.74
C VAL A 118 2.70 -10.94 -5.07
N ASP A 119 1.40 -10.68 -4.91
CA ASP A 119 0.38 -11.66 -5.28
C ASP A 119 0.37 -11.94 -6.80
N SER A 120 0.54 -10.90 -7.62
CA SER A 120 0.64 -11.06 -9.08
C SER A 120 1.85 -11.92 -9.47
N ALA A 121 3.01 -11.69 -8.84
CA ALA A 121 4.22 -12.50 -9.04
C ALA A 121 3.99 -13.97 -8.70
N ARG A 122 3.37 -14.22 -7.54
CA ARG A 122 3.03 -15.56 -7.06
C ARG A 122 2.06 -16.29 -7.99
N ILE A 123 1.05 -15.59 -8.50
CA ILE A 123 0.10 -16.17 -9.46
C ILE A 123 0.82 -16.57 -10.74
N MET A 124 1.67 -15.70 -11.30
CA MET A 124 2.45 -15.98 -12.50
C MET A 124 3.38 -17.20 -12.32
N ASP A 125 4.07 -17.30 -11.18
CA ASP A 125 4.91 -18.47 -10.85
C ASP A 125 4.08 -19.77 -10.78
N ILE A 126 2.92 -19.75 -10.11
CA ILE A 126 2.01 -20.91 -10.05
C ILE A 126 1.54 -21.33 -11.45
N GLU A 127 1.20 -20.37 -12.30
CA GLU A 127 0.77 -20.62 -13.67
C GLU A 127 1.88 -21.25 -14.53
N MET A 128 3.13 -20.83 -14.35
CA MET A 128 4.29 -21.49 -14.98
C MET A 128 4.50 -22.92 -14.45
N GLN A 129 4.38 -23.15 -13.14
CA GLN A 129 4.52 -24.48 -12.53
C GLN A 129 3.42 -25.45 -13.00
N LYS A 130 2.25 -24.93 -13.37
CA LYS A 130 1.16 -25.71 -13.99
C LYS A 130 1.41 -26.03 -15.47
N GLY A 131 2.51 -25.54 -16.05
CA GLY A 131 2.92 -25.84 -17.42
C GLY A 131 2.32 -24.91 -18.47
N ILE A 132 1.95 -23.67 -18.12
CA ILE A 132 1.58 -22.68 -19.14
C ILE A 132 2.78 -22.43 -20.06
N PRO A 133 2.64 -22.60 -21.38
CA PRO A 133 3.75 -22.50 -22.32
C PRO A 133 4.08 -21.04 -22.61
N ILE A 134 4.95 -20.47 -21.79
CA ILE A 134 5.49 -19.12 -21.92
C ILE A 134 6.85 -19.16 -22.65
N ALA A 135 7.15 -18.11 -23.41
CA ALA A 135 8.44 -17.97 -24.08
C ALA A 135 9.57 -17.80 -23.05
N ASP A 136 10.75 -18.34 -23.33
CA ASP A 136 11.90 -18.30 -22.41
C ASP A 136 12.26 -16.86 -22.01
N GLU A 137 12.14 -15.90 -22.93
CA GLU A 137 12.43 -14.48 -22.64
C GLU A 137 11.46 -13.88 -21.62
N VAL A 138 10.20 -14.32 -21.61
CA VAL A 138 9.18 -13.85 -20.65
C VAL A 138 9.40 -14.51 -19.28
N ALA A 139 9.88 -15.76 -19.25
CA ALA A 139 10.28 -16.42 -18.01
C ALA A 139 11.47 -15.69 -17.36
N GLU A 140 12.51 -15.35 -18.13
CA GLU A 140 13.65 -14.56 -17.65
C GLU A 140 13.21 -13.19 -17.10
N GLN A 141 12.30 -12.50 -17.80
CA GLN A 141 11.73 -11.24 -17.32
C GLN A 141 10.96 -11.40 -15.99
N LEU A 142 10.26 -12.52 -15.80
CA LEU A 142 9.56 -12.80 -14.54
C LEU A 142 10.57 -12.99 -13.39
N GLU A 143 11.66 -13.72 -13.61
CA GLU A 143 12.70 -13.92 -12.61
C GLU A 143 13.32 -12.58 -12.18
N ASP A 144 13.68 -11.73 -13.15
CA ASP A 144 14.20 -10.39 -12.90
C ASP A 144 13.20 -9.51 -12.15
N PHE A 145 11.93 -9.55 -12.55
CA PHE A 145 10.84 -8.84 -11.87
C PHE A 145 10.70 -9.29 -10.41
N VAL A 146 10.70 -10.60 -10.14
CA VAL A 146 10.59 -11.16 -8.79
C VAL A 146 11.79 -10.75 -7.93
N ALA A 147 13.00 -10.81 -8.47
CA ALA A 147 14.22 -10.41 -7.76
C ALA A 147 14.16 -8.94 -7.33
N ARG A 148 13.77 -8.04 -8.25
CA ARG A 148 13.62 -6.61 -7.99
C ARG A 148 12.49 -6.31 -7.00
N LEU A 149 11.36 -6.99 -7.13
CA LEU A 149 10.24 -6.88 -6.20
C LEU A 149 10.61 -7.30 -4.77
N ASN A 150 11.38 -8.38 -4.62
CA ASN A 150 11.88 -8.83 -3.33
C ASN A 150 12.84 -7.81 -2.71
N ASN A 151 13.78 -7.27 -3.50
CA ASN A 151 14.68 -6.22 -3.02
C ASN A 151 13.91 -4.97 -2.57
N LEU A 152 12.94 -4.51 -3.35
CA LEU A 152 12.08 -3.38 -2.99
C LEU A 152 11.32 -3.66 -1.68
N SER A 153 10.81 -4.88 -1.50
CA SER A 153 10.09 -5.29 -0.28
C SER A 153 11.00 -5.26 0.95
N ILE A 154 12.24 -5.73 0.82
CA ILE A 154 13.24 -5.69 1.89
C ILE A 154 13.57 -4.24 2.27
N GLU A 155 13.82 -3.37 1.29
CA GLU A 155 14.15 -1.96 1.54
C GLU A 155 13.00 -1.19 2.18
N LEU A 156 11.75 -1.48 1.79
CA LEU A 156 10.57 -0.82 2.35
C LEU A 156 10.11 -1.41 3.70
N ASN A 157 10.63 -2.57 4.11
CA ASN A 157 10.17 -3.21 5.35
C ASN A 157 10.29 -2.30 6.57
N GLU A 158 11.37 -1.52 6.68
CA GLU A 158 11.54 -0.56 7.79
C GLU A 158 10.57 0.61 7.75
N THR A 159 9.95 0.91 6.60
CA THR A 159 8.98 2.01 6.50
C THR A 159 7.59 1.60 6.96
N TRP A 160 7.28 0.30 7.00
CA TRP A 160 5.96 -0.22 7.34
C TRP A 160 5.54 0.21 8.75
N LEU A 161 4.28 0.62 8.88
CA LEU A 161 3.79 1.21 10.11
C LEU A 161 3.89 0.24 11.29
N THR A 162 3.66 -1.05 11.08
CA THR A 162 3.82 -2.11 12.11
C THR A 162 5.25 -2.27 12.60
N ASN A 163 6.24 -2.03 11.76
CA ASN A 163 7.65 -2.11 12.13
C ASN A 163 8.14 -0.84 12.84
N ARG A 164 7.48 0.29 12.55
CA ARG A 164 7.82 1.62 13.10
C ARG A 164 7.05 1.97 14.36
N CYS A 165 5.77 1.65 14.42
CA CYS A 165 4.85 2.01 15.48
C CYS A 165 4.54 0.78 16.33
N GLY A 166 4.76 0.86 17.63
CA GLY A 166 4.46 -0.21 18.57
C GLY A 166 3.56 0.27 19.71
N PHE A 167 2.61 -0.58 20.10
CA PHE A 167 1.86 -0.39 21.34
C PHE A 167 2.80 -0.50 22.54
N ARG A 168 2.68 0.43 23.49
CA ARG A 168 3.36 0.33 24.80
C ARG A 168 2.37 0.34 25.95
N SER A 169 1.37 1.21 25.91
CA SER A 169 0.26 1.31 26.87
C SER A 169 -0.88 2.14 26.28
N GLU A 170 -2.01 2.22 26.98
CA GLU A 170 -3.17 3.05 26.59
C GLU A 170 -2.84 4.54 26.41
N ASP A 171 -1.79 5.05 27.09
CA ASP A 171 -1.36 6.44 26.98
C ASP A 171 -0.06 6.61 26.20
N THR A 172 0.49 5.56 25.57
CA THR A 172 1.81 5.64 24.94
C THR A 172 1.97 4.69 23.77
N ILE A 173 2.40 5.25 22.64
CA ILE A 173 2.92 4.52 21.47
C ILE A 173 4.42 4.78 21.32
N VAL A 174 5.14 3.84 20.70
CA VAL A 174 6.55 4.01 20.33
C VAL A 174 6.62 4.21 18.83
N LEU A 175 7.31 5.25 18.37
CA LEU A 175 7.61 5.49 16.96
C LEU A 175 9.11 5.42 16.72
N LYS A 176 9.56 4.49 15.88
CA LYS A 176 10.96 4.38 15.44
C LYS A 176 11.21 5.27 14.23
N ALA A 177 12.36 5.92 14.24
CA ALA A 177 12.90 6.58 13.06
C ALA A 177 13.34 5.53 12.03
N VAL A 178 13.17 5.86 10.75
CA VAL A 178 13.64 5.04 9.63
C VAL A 178 15.01 5.55 9.19
N GLY A 179 15.91 4.64 8.82
CA GLY A 179 17.24 4.97 8.29
C GLY A 179 17.18 5.73 6.96
N GLY A 180 18.35 6.13 6.45
CA GLY A 180 18.52 6.97 5.26
C GLY A 180 18.16 6.29 3.93
N LEU A 181 16.90 5.86 3.77
CA LEU A 181 16.36 5.32 2.54
C LEU A 181 16.30 6.39 1.46
N SER A 182 16.75 6.05 0.25
CA SER A 182 16.58 6.90 -0.93
C SER A 182 15.16 6.74 -1.47
N THR A 183 14.17 7.35 -0.82
CA THR A 183 12.75 7.19 -1.17
C THR A 183 12.41 7.62 -2.59
N LEU A 184 13.19 8.54 -3.17
CA LEU A 184 13.09 8.90 -4.59
C LEU A 184 13.58 7.79 -5.53
N ALA A 185 14.65 7.09 -5.18
CA ALA A 185 15.10 5.94 -5.97
C ALA A 185 14.07 4.80 -5.88
N LEU A 186 13.57 4.54 -4.67
CA LEU A 186 12.53 3.55 -4.42
C LEU A 186 11.21 3.87 -5.14
N SER A 187 10.85 5.15 -5.26
CA SER A 187 9.63 5.55 -5.99
C SER A 187 9.75 5.31 -7.50
N ARG A 188 10.95 5.52 -8.08
CA ARG A 188 11.24 5.19 -9.48
C ARG A 188 11.23 3.68 -9.69
N GLU A 189 11.86 2.93 -8.78
CA GLU A 189 11.90 1.48 -8.83
C GLU A 189 10.49 0.86 -8.77
N LEU A 190 9.64 1.33 -7.86
CA LEU A 190 8.25 0.88 -7.77
C LEU A 190 7.44 1.17 -9.05
N ARG A 191 7.69 2.30 -9.71
CA ARG A 191 7.03 2.62 -11.00
C ARG A 191 7.49 1.67 -12.09
N GLN A 192 8.78 1.40 -12.17
CA GLN A 192 9.33 0.47 -13.17
C GLN A 192 8.76 -0.94 -12.95
N ILE A 193 8.82 -1.45 -11.73
CA ILE A 193 8.24 -2.76 -11.35
C ILE A 193 6.75 -2.83 -11.69
N ASN A 194 6.00 -1.75 -11.53
CA ASN A 194 4.59 -1.71 -11.94
C ASN A 194 4.38 -1.79 -13.46
N GLY A 195 5.29 -1.17 -14.23
CA GLY A 195 5.35 -1.30 -15.69
C GLY A 195 5.64 -2.74 -16.10
N ASP A 196 6.71 -3.31 -15.57
CA ASP A 196 7.15 -4.69 -15.84
C ASP A 196 6.03 -5.69 -15.49
N CYS A 197 5.39 -5.53 -14.33
CA CYS A 197 4.25 -6.34 -13.91
C CYS A 197 3.09 -6.27 -14.91
N LYS A 198 2.80 -5.09 -15.46
CA LYS A 198 1.73 -4.93 -16.45
C LYS A 198 2.06 -5.69 -17.74
N GLU A 199 3.29 -5.54 -18.23
CA GLU A 199 3.75 -6.20 -19.46
C GLU A 199 3.73 -7.72 -19.31
N LEU A 200 4.27 -8.26 -18.21
CA LEU A 200 4.23 -9.68 -17.88
C LEU A 200 2.79 -10.22 -17.82
N LEU A 201 1.89 -9.54 -17.11
CA LEU A 201 0.48 -9.95 -17.03
C LEU A 201 -0.20 -9.95 -18.41
N GLU A 202 0.18 -9.07 -19.32
CA GLU A 202 -0.33 -9.07 -20.69
C GLU A 202 0.17 -10.27 -21.48
N GLU A 203 1.42 -10.69 -21.31
CA GLU A 203 1.95 -11.91 -21.94
C GLU A 203 1.27 -13.18 -21.42
N PHE A 204 1.12 -13.33 -20.10
CA PHE A 204 0.41 -14.47 -19.51
C PHE A 204 -1.03 -14.58 -20.03
N ARG A 205 -1.76 -13.45 -20.13
CA ARG A 205 -3.12 -13.43 -20.68
C ARG A 205 -3.19 -13.83 -22.15
N LYS A 206 -2.20 -13.46 -22.96
CA LYS A 206 -2.15 -13.86 -24.38
C LYS A 206 -2.01 -15.37 -24.52
N VAL A 207 -1.25 -16.01 -23.62
CA VAL A 207 -1.07 -17.46 -23.63
C VAL A 207 -2.35 -18.16 -23.17
N GLU A 208 -2.95 -17.74 -22.05
CA GLU A 208 -4.23 -18.30 -21.58
C GLU A 208 -5.32 -18.24 -22.64
N ALA A 209 -5.45 -17.12 -23.35
CA ALA A 209 -6.44 -16.95 -24.41
C ALA A 209 -6.20 -17.88 -25.62
N ARG A 210 -4.94 -18.25 -25.89
CA ARG A 210 -4.59 -19.20 -26.96
C ARG A 210 -4.80 -20.65 -26.56
N SER A 211 -4.63 -20.99 -25.28
CA SER A 211 -4.84 -22.34 -24.74
C SER A 211 -6.32 -22.74 -24.63
N LEU A 212 -7.26 -21.81 -24.81
CA LEU A 212 -8.70 -22.03 -24.79
C LEU A 212 -9.32 -22.27 -26.19
N ILE A 213 -8.51 -22.27 -27.25
CA ILE A 213 -8.91 -22.51 -28.66
C ILE A 213 -8.39 -23.88 -29.10
#